data_AF-A0A640W893-F1
#
_entry.id   AF-A0A640W893-F1
#
_cell.length_a   1.000
_cell.length_b   1.000
_cell.length_c   1.000
_cell.angle_alpha   90.00
_cell.angle_beta   90.00
_cell.angle_gamma   90.00
#
_symmetry.space_group_name_H-M   'P 1'
#
loop_
_entity.id
_entity.type
_entity.pdbx_description
1 polymer ?
#
loop_
_entity_poly.entity_id
_entity_poly.type
_entity_poly.pdbx_seq_one_letter_code
_entity_poly.pdbx_strand_id
1 'polypeptide(L)'
;MMGVVISGKKKARKFMAMEEYKRRFKDKLGINPYEGTLNVATPYKKILEKIDGVAIDGFKKNGKSYGKVKCFPVRIKKLKAAIIIPERSKEDYIEIISKHNLRERLNLKDGDEIKIDFVPFVKVRKKMLLDCGEEKNGKIKIYYEEPLLKNPLIEECEERRGNKVLPSRIVASLIFDGNEKQSFKKLVSWIKKRYSIMYPPVLIDYGSLKEWQIEIKWNDG
;
A
#
# COMPACT_ATOMS: atom_id res chain seq x y z
N MET A 1 7.57 9.26 -1.41
CA MET A 1 7.79 9.08 -2.86
C MET A 1 7.37 10.32 -3.63
N MET A 2 8.06 10.59 -4.74
CA MET A 2 7.74 11.68 -5.67
C MET A 2 6.98 11.18 -6.90
N GLY A 3 6.22 12.07 -7.53
CA GLY A 3 5.59 11.83 -8.82
C GLY A 3 5.18 13.12 -9.50
N VAL A 4 4.91 13.04 -10.80
CA VAL A 4 4.54 14.17 -11.65
C VAL A 4 3.08 14.08 -12.04
N VAL A 5 2.31 15.15 -11.82
CA VAL A 5 0.90 15.23 -12.19
C VAL A 5 0.76 15.22 -13.72
N ILE A 6 -0.13 14.38 -14.22
CA ILE A 6 -0.44 14.28 -15.65
C ILE A 6 -1.94 14.22 -15.89
N SER A 7 -2.37 14.59 -17.09
CA SER A 7 -3.72 14.30 -17.56
C SER A 7 -3.83 12.84 -18.02
N GLY A 8 -5.00 12.24 -17.81
CA GLY A 8 -5.34 10.98 -18.47
C GLY A 8 -6.71 11.05 -19.13
N LYS A 9 -7.22 9.89 -19.53
CA LYS A 9 -8.36 9.79 -20.45
C LYS A 9 -9.75 10.02 -19.80
N LYS A 10 -9.79 10.54 -18.56
CA LYS A 10 -11.00 10.76 -17.74
C LYS A 10 -11.94 9.53 -17.60
N LYS A 11 -11.44 8.32 -17.88
CA LYS A 11 -12.23 7.07 -17.86
C LYS A 11 -12.63 6.64 -16.44
N ALA A 12 -11.80 6.95 -15.45
CA ALA A 12 -12.02 6.58 -14.05
C ALA A 12 -13.27 7.24 -13.43
N ARG A 13 -13.71 8.41 -13.94
CA ARG A 13 -14.88 9.13 -13.41
C ARG A 13 -16.12 8.24 -13.33
N LYS A 14 -16.40 7.47 -14.39
CA LYS A 14 -17.53 6.55 -14.43
C LYS A 14 -17.45 5.47 -13.34
N PHE A 15 -16.25 4.96 -13.05
CA PHE A 15 -16.06 3.94 -12.02
C PHE A 15 -16.13 4.55 -10.61
N MET A 16 -15.57 5.74 -10.41
CA MET A 16 -15.64 6.46 -9.13
C MET A 16 -17.06 6.91 -8.79
N ALA A 17 -17.92 7.10 -9.79
CA ALA A 17 -19.33 7.41 -9.60
C ALA A 17 -20.18 6.19 -9.17
N MET A 18 -19.68 4.95 -9.29
CA MET A 18 -20.45 3.74 -8.94
C MET A 18 -20.54 3.55 -7.43
N GLU A 19 -21.77 3.45 -6.92
CA GLU A 19 -22.05 3.24 -5.49
C GLU A 19 -21.38 1.98 -4.92
N GLU A 20 -21.26 0.90 -5.70
CA GLU A 20 -20.56 -0.31 -5.27
C GLU A 20 -19.08 -0.05 -4.95
N TYR A 21 -18.39 0.77 -5.75
CA TYR A 21 -17.01 1.16 -5.48
C TYR A 21 -16.93 2.18 -4.35
N LYS A 22 -17.78 3.22 -4.35
CA LYS A 22 -17.80 4.24 -3.28
C LYS A 22 -17.98 3.60 -1.91
N ARG A 23 -18.92 2.67 -1.76
CA ARG A 23 -19.16 1.93 -0.51
C ARG A 23 -17.90 1.15 -0.08
N ARG A 24 -17.29 0.40 -0.99
CA ARG A 24 -16.09 -0.39 -0.66
C ARG A 24 -14.89 0.47 -0.30
N PHE A 25 -14.67 1.60 -0.98
CA PHE A 25 -13.64 2.56 -0.60
C PHE A 25 -13.92 3.19 0.76
N LYS A 26 -15.18 3.50 1.07
CA LYS A 26 -15.58 4.01 2.40
C LYS A 26 -15.31 2.97 3.48
N ASP A 27 -15.71 1.73 3.27
CA ASP A 27 -15.58 0.66 4.27
C ASP A 27 -14.12 0.25 4.51
N LYS A 28 -13.32 0.12 3.44
CA LYS A 28 -11.94 -0.39 3.54
C LYS A 28 -10.89 0.70 3.75
N LEU A 29 -11.14 1.93 3.27
CA LEU A 29 -10.17 3.03 3.32
C LEU A 29 -10.66 4.22 4.14
N GLY A 30 -11.94 4.28 4.51
CA GLY A 30 -12.54 5.45 5.13
C GLY A 30 -12.63 6.66 4.18
N ILE A 31 -12.66 6.43 2.87
CA ILE A 31 -12.69 7.47 1.84
C ILE A 31 -13.98 7.35 1.04
N ASN A 32 -14.81 8.40 1.05
CA ASN A 32 -15.84 8.59 0.03
C ASN A 32 -15.24 9.42 -1.10
N PRO A 33 -14.87 8.82 -2.24
CA PRO A 33 -14.06 9.50 -3.25
C PRO A 33 -14.87 10.54 -4.03
N TYR A 34 -14.20 11.64 -4.39
CA TYR A 34 -14.64 12.52 -5.47
C TYR A 34 -14.73 11.73 -6.79
N GLU A 35 -15.61 12.15 -7.70
CA GLU A 35 -15.83 11.48 -8.99
C GLU A 35 -14.72 11.79 -10.00
N GLY A 36 -13.51 11.34 -9.69
CA GLY A 36 -12.33 11.51 -10.50
C GLY A 36 -11.09 10.97 -9.80
N THR A 37 -10.00 10.86 -10.56
CA THR A 37 -8.69 10.45 -10.09
C THR A 37 -7.67 11.52 -10.44
N LEU A 38 -6.68 11.71 -9.56
CA LEU A 38 -5.46 12.43 -9.90
C LEU A 38 -4.47 11.44 -10.49
N ASN A 39 -4.06 11.65 -11.73
CA ASN A 39 -3.12 10.77 -12.40
C ASN A 39 -1.70 11.27 -12.18
N VAL A 40 -0.79 10.36 -11.83
CA VAL A 40 0.57 10.69 -11.44
C VAL A 40 1.54 9.72 -12.11
N ALA A 41 2.44 10.25 -12.92
CA ALA A 41 3.57 9.50 -13.46
C ALA A 41 4.62 9.29 -12.35
N THR A 42 5.07 8.05 -12.19
CA THR A 42 6.03 7.71 -11.13
C THR A 42 6.79 6.42 -11.46
N PRO A 43 8.09 6.32 -11.17
CA PRO A 43 8.86 5.09 -11.41
C PRO A 43 8.43 3.93 -10.49
N TYR A 44 7.71 4.22 -9.41
CA TYR A 44 7.35 3.23 -8.40
C TYR A 44 6.14 2.34 -8.76
N LYS A 45 5.45 2.60 -9.88
CA LYS A 45 4.23 1.85 -10.24
C LYS A 45 4.45 0.34 -10.29
N LYS A 46 5.50 -0.11 -10.99
CA LYS A 46 5.84 -1.55 -11.11
C LYS A 46 6.19 -2.18 -9.77
N ILE A 47 6.76 -1.41 -8.85
CA ILE A 47 7.05 -1.88 -7.48
C ILE A 47 5.74 -2.03 -6.71
N LEU A 48 4.85 -1.03 -6.75
CA LEU A 48 3.54 -1.08 -6.09
C LEU A 48 2.63 -2.18 -6.64
N GLU A 49 2.75 -2.54 -7.91
CA GLU A 49 2.05 -3.68 -8.50
C GLU A 49 2.45 -5.01 -7.85
N LYS A 50 3.70 -5.15 -7.36
CA LYS A 50 4.21 -6.34 -6.65
C LYS A 50 3.84 -6.36 -5.17
N ILE A 51 3.76 -5.20 -4.52
CA ILE A 51 3.43 -5.11 -3.09
C ILE A 51 1.95 -5.44 -2.86
N ASP A 52 1.64 -6.27 -1.86
CA ASP A 52 0.24 -6.45 -1.43
C ASP A 52 -0.30 -5.16 -0.81
N GLY A 53 -1.48 -4.73 -1.24
CA GLY A 53 -2.18 -3.54 -0.73
C GLY A 53 -3.51 -3.89 -0.06
N VAL A 54 -4.31 -2.87 0.25
CA VAL A 54 -5.71 -3.05 0.64
C VAL A 54 -6.49 -3.47 -0.61
N ALA A 55 -7.02 -4.68 -0.63
CA ALA A 55 -7.79 -5.19 -1.75
C ALA A 55 -9.24 -4.70 -1.69
N ILE A 56 -9.71 -4.10 -2.78
CA ILE A 56 -11.12 -3.86 -3.07
C ILE A 56 -11.56 -4.92 -4.07
N ASP A 57 -12.50 -5.77 -3.67
CA ASP A 57 -13.00 -6.83 -4.53
C ASP A 57 -13.73 -6.28 -5.75
N GLY A 58 -13.77 -7.09 -6.81
CA GLY A 58 -14.59 -6.85 -7.99
C GLY A 58 -16.07 -7.14 -7.72
N PHE A 59 -16.93 -6.85 -8.69
CA PHE A 59 -18.36 -7.17 -8.61
C PHE A 59 -18.97 -7.35 -9.99
N LYS A 60 -20.16 -7.95 -10.04
CA LYS A 60 -20.99 -8.01 -11.25
C LYS A 60 -22.17 -7.06 -11.09
N LYS A 61 -22.48 -6.28 -12.12
CA LYS A 61 -23.66 -5.40 -12.19
C LYS A 61 -24.16 -5.35 -13.62
N ASN A 62 -25.46 -5.56 -13.82
CA ASN A 62 -26.12 -5.50 -15.13
C ASN A 62 -25.40 -6.34 -16.20
N GLY A 63 -25.04 -7.59 -15.87
CA GLY A 63 -24.31 -8.50 -16.76
C GLY A 63 -22.84 -8.15 -17.00
N LYS A 64 -22.32 -7.03 -16.46
CA LYS A 64 -20.92 -6.60 -16.60
C LYS A 64 -20.11 -6.93 -15.35
N SER A 65 -18.87 -7.38 -15.56
CA SER A 65 -17.92 -7.68 -14.48
C SER A 65 -16.89 -6.55 -14.32
N TYR A 66 -16.77 -6.07 -13.09
CA TYR A 66 -15.86 -5.03 -12.64
C TYR A 66 -14.73 -5.67 -11.83
N GLY A 67 -13.48 -5.35 -12.19
CA GLY A 67 -12.28 -5.99 -11.65
C GLY A 67 -11.91 -5.57 -10.23
N LYS A 68 -10.94 -6.26 -9.64
CA LYS A 68 -10.39 -5.88 -8.33
C LYS A 68 -9.56 -4.60 -8.44
N VAL A 69 -9.43 -3.89 -7.33
CA VAL A 69 -8.58 -2.70 -7.23
C VAL A 69 -7.68 -2.84 -6.01
N LYS A 70 -6.37 -2.77 -6.24
CA LYS A 70 -5.37 -2.73 -5.17
C LYS A 70 -5.19 -1.28 -4.72
N CYS A 71 -5.24 -1.04 -3.42
CA CYS A 71 -5.18 0.31 -2.87
C CYS A 71 -4.05 0.47 -1.85
N PHE A 72 -3.44 1.65 -1.82
CA PHE A 72 -2.46 2.03 -0.81
C PHE A 72 -2.87 3.35 -0.16
N PRO A 73 -3.19 3.36 1.15
CA PRO A 73 -3.47 4.59 1.87
C PRO A 73 -2.25 5.53 1.88
N VAL A 74 -2.48 6.77 1.50
CA VAL A 74 -1.44 7.81 1.43
C VAL A 74 -1.95 9.16 1.93
N ARG A 75 -1.03 10.12 2.03
CA ARG A 75 -1.31 11.53 2.19
C ARG A 75 -0.58 12.33 1.13
N ILE A 76 -1.24 13.38 0.67
CA ILE A 76 -0.63 14.45 -0.12
C ILE A 76 -0.80 15.72 0.70
N LYS A 77 0.31 16.29 1.18
CA LYS A 77 0.30 17.32 2.23
C LYS A 77 -0.54 16.83 3.43
N LYS A 78 -1.64 17.54 3.76
CA LYS A 78 -2.55 17.20 4.88
C LYS A 78 -3.78 16.38 4.44
N LEU A 79 -3.95 16.11 3.14
CA LEU A 79 -5.14 15.45 2.61
C LEU A 79 -5.01 13.93 2.68
N LYS A 80 -6.05 13.26 3.16
CA LYS A 80 -6.18 11.80 3.07
C LYS A 80 -6.46 11.41 1.63
N ALA A 81 -5.72 10.44 1.13
CA ALA A 81 -5.88 9.92 -0.21
C ALA A 81 -5.54 8.41 -0.24
N ALA A 82 -5.78 7.79 -1.39
CA ALA A 82 -5.30 6.44 -1.65
C ALA A 82 -4.83 6.33 -3.09
N ILE A 83 -3.68 5.70 -3.30
CA ILE A 83 -3.28 5.21 -4.62
C ILE A 83 -4.19 4.03 -4.94
N ILE A 84 -4.72 3.98 -6.14
CA ILE A 84 -5.46 2.83 -6.67
C ILE A 84 -4.75 2.27 -7.90
N ILE A 85 -4.68 0.94 -7.97
CA ILE A 85 -4.15 0.18 -9.09
C ILE A 85 -5.22 -0.85 -9.48
N PRO A 86 -6.04 -0.54 -10.49
CA PRO A 86 -6.99 -1.51 -11.03
C PRO A 86 -6.27 -2.71 -11.64
N GLU A 87 -6.78 -3.92 -11.40
CA GLU A 87 -6.18 -5.18 -11.88
C GLU A 87 -6.06 -5.25 -13.42
N ARG A 88 -6.95 -4.55 -14.14
CA ARG A 88 -6.97 -4.50 -15.61
C ARG A 88 -6.39 -3.20 -16.19
N SER A 89 -5.70 -2.39 -15.38
CA SER A 89 -5.09 -1.15 -15.87
C SER A 89 -3.88 -1.46 -16.77
N LYS A 90 -3.82 -0.80 -17.93
CA LYS A 90 -2.69 -0.84 -18.86
C LYS A 90 -1.93 0.48 -18.94
N GLU A 91 -2.35 1.46 -18.13
CA GLU A 91 -1.78 2.79 -18.15
C GLU A 91 -0.47 2.78 -17.34
N ASP A 92 0.53 3.58 -17.71
CA ASP A 92 1.85 3.59 -17.05
C ASP A 92 1.95 4.54 -15.84
N TYR A 93 0.85 5.20 -15.49
CA TYR A 93 0.72 6.06 -14.31
C TYR A 93 -0.11 5.39 -13.22
N ILE A 94 0.04 5.91 -12.00
CA ILE A 94 -0.85 5.58 -10.89
C ILE A 94 -2.02 6.55 -10.84
N GLU A 95 -3.13 6.11 -10.26
CA GLU A 95 -4.29 6.93 -9.99
C GLU A 95 -4.43 7.16 -8.49
N ILE A 96 -4.80 8.37 -8.08
CA ILE A 96 -4.98 8.73 -6.68
C ILE A 96 -6.41 9.24 -6.48
N ILE A 97 -7.10 8.65 -5.50
CA ILE A 97 -8.43 9.07 -5.06
C ILE A 97 -8.36 9.83 -3.74
N SER A 98 -9.26 10.78 -3.55
CA SER A 98 -9.47 11.50 -2.30
C SER A 98 -10.94 11.93 -2.19
N LYS A 99 -11.36 12.35 -0.99
CA LYS A 99 -12.66 13.00 -0.79
C LYS A 99 -12.83 14.27 -1.62
N HIS A 100 -11.72 14.93 -1.95
CA HIS A 100 -11.71 16.21 -2.66
C HIS A 100 -11.14 16.04 -4.07
N ASN A 101 -11.52 16.95 -4.98
CA ASN A 101 -10.78 17.16 -6.21
C ASN A 101 -9.38 17.68 -5.88
N LEU A 102 -8.37 16.81 -6.00
CA LEU A 102 -7.00 17.13 -5.59
C LEU A 102 -6.38 18.24 -6.43
N ARG A 103 -6.75 18.36 -7.72
CA ARG A 103 -6.23 19.43 -8.58
C ARG A 103 -6.70 20.79 -8.12
N GLU A 104 -8.00 20.95 -7.92
CA GLU A 104 -8.57 22.21 -7.42
C GLU A 104 -8.07 22.51 -6.00
N ARG A 105 -8.11 21.51 -5.10
CA ARG A 105 -7.78 21.71 -3.70
C ARG A 105 -6.32 22.06 -3.44
N LEU A 106 -5.42 21.60 -4.30
CA LEU A 106 -3.98 21.81 -4.18
C LEU A 106 -3.42 22.74 -5.27
N ASN A 107 -4.28 23.28 -6.14
CA ASN A 107 -3.95 24.10 -7.31
C ASN A 107 -2.91 23.44 -8.23
N LEU A 108 -3.11 22.15 -8.55
CA LEU A 108 -2.16 21.37 -9.35
C LEU A 108 -2.45 21.41 -10.84
N LYS A 109 -1.39 21.54 -11.63
CA LYS A 109 -1.36 21.50 -13.10
C LYS A 109 -0.54 20.30 -13.59
N ASP A 110 -0.64 20.01 -14.88
CA ASP A 110 0.22 18.99 -15.48
C ASP A 110 1.68 19.45 -15.44
N GLY A 111 2.58 18.53 -15.12
CA GLY A 111 3.99 18.81 -14.90
C GLY A 111 4.34 19.13 -13.44
N ASP A 112 3.37 19.39 -12.56
CA ASP A 112 3.65 19.66 -11.16
C ASP A 112 4.19 18.41 -10.45
N GLU A 113 5.29 18.59 -9.72
CA GLU A 113 5.81 17.57 -8.81
C GLU A 113 5.04 17.54 -7.50
N ILE A 114 4.70 16.34 -7.05
CA ILE A 114 4.03 16.13 -5.77
C ILE A 114 4.75 15.07 -4.94
N LYS A 115 4.78 15.33 -3.63
CA LYS A 115 5.18 14.34 -2.62
C LYS A 115 3.98 13.54 -2.14
N ILE A 116 4.11 12.22 -2.19
CA ILE A 116 3.11 11.26 -1.75
C ILE A 116 3.71 10.47 -0.57
N ASP A 117 3.06 10.57 0.58
CA ASP A 117 3.49 9.95 1.83
C ASP A 117 2.59 8.77 2.17
N PHE A 118 3.15 7.56 2.24
CA PHE A 118 2.40 6.40 2.73
C PHE A 118 2.04 6.55 4.21
N VAL A 119 0.88 6.00 4.56
CA VAL A 119 0.44 5.90 5.96
C VAL A 119 0.26 4.44 6.35
N PRO A 120 0.38 4.09 7.64
CA PRO A 120 0.16 2.73 8.08
C PRO A 120 -1.23 2.21 7.71
N PHE A 121 -1.32 0.94 7.29
CA PHE A 121 -2.56 0.29 6.90
C PHE A 121 -2.56 -1.20 7.28
N VAL A 122 -3.74 -1.81 7.33
CA VAL A 122 -3.89 -3.26 7.53
C VAL A 122 -4.12 -3.94 6.19
N LYS A 123 -3.44 -5.06 5.96
CA LYS A 123 -3.68 -5.95 4.82
C LYS A 123 -3.65 -7.41 5.24
N VAL A 124 -4.20 -8.27 4.39
CA VAL A 124 -3.94 -9.71 4.47
C VAL A 124 -2.70 -9.99 3.64
N ARG A 125 -1.64 -10.47 4.29
CA ARG A 125 -0.44 -10.96 3.59
C ARG A 125 -0.79 -12.27 2.91
N LYS A 126 -0.56 -12.37 1.59
CA LYS A 126 -0.69 -13.64 0.89
C LYS A 126 0.36 -14.64 1.37
N LYS A 127 0.02 -15.92 1.26
CA LYS A 127 0.94 -17.02 1.54
C LYS A 127 2.23 -16.81 0.77
N MET A 128 3.33 -16.75 1.51
CA MET A 128 4.66 -16.51 0.99
C MET A 128 5.51 -17.75 1.21
N LEU A 129 6.43 -17.96 0.29
CA LEU A 129 7.40 -19.03 0.33
C LEU A 129 8.75 -18.35 0.61
N LEU A 130 9.38 -18.72 1.71
CA LEU A 130 10.68 -18.22 2.14
C LEU A 130 11.72 -19.32 1.95
N ASP A 131 12.88 -18.96 1.42
CA ASP A 131 14.03 -19.86 1.32
C ASP A 131 15.29 -19.14 1.83
N CYS A 132 16.21 -19.91 2.41
CA CYS A 132 17.49 -19.43 2.90
C CYS A 132 18.58 -19.95 1.94
N GLY A 133 18.85 -19.20 0.87
CA GLY A 133 19.84 -19.55 -0.15
C GLY A 133 20.05 -18.45 -1.20
N GLU A 134 21.19 -18.46 -1.91
CA GLU A 134 21.71 -17.30 -2.66
C GLU A 134 21.05 -17.06 -4.04
N GLU A 135 20.55 -15.82 -4.21
CA GLU A 135 19.99 -15.08 -5.38
C GLU A 135 18.49 -15.31 -5.76
N LYS A 136 17.63 -14.32 -6.12
CA LYS A 136 17.59 -12.82 -6.00
C LYS A 136 16.12 -12.34 -6.11
N ASN A 137 15.73 -11.25 -5.41
CA ASN A 137 15.02 -10.03 -5.94
C ASN A 137 14.48 -9.08 -4.84
N GLY A 138 14.50 -9.48 -3.56
CA GLY A 138 14.14 -8.62 -2.44
C GLY A 138 14.81 -9.09 -1.16
N LYS A 139 15.42 -8.17 -0.41
CA LYS A 139 16.10 -8.48 0.85
C LYS A 139 15.07 -8.44 1.96
N ILE A 140 14.81 -9.57 2.59
CA ILE A 140 13.86 -9.69 3.70
C ILE A 140 14.66 -9.82 4.98
N LYS A 141 14.35 -8.98 5.96
CA LYS A 141 14.94 -9.05 7.29
C LYS A 141 13.87 -9.30 8.33
N ILE A 142 14.00 -10.39 9.07
CA ILE A 142 13.12 -10.76 10.18
C ILE A 142 13.85 -10.39 11.47
N TYR A 143 13.21 -9.56 12.30
CA TYR A 143 13.79 -9.07 13.56
C TYR A 143 13.15 -9.81 14.73
N TYR A 144 13.86 -10.76 15.33
CA TYR A 144 13.39 -11.51 16.50
C TYR A 144 13.38 -10.67 17.79
N GLU A 145 14.09 -9.54 17.75
CA GLU A 145 14.13 -8.54 18.81
C GLU A 145 13.69 -7.17 18.28
N GLU A 146 13.76 -6.12 19.11
CA GLU A 146 13.42 -4.77 18.67
C GLU A 146 14.41 -4.27 17.59
N PRO A 147 13.93 -3.87 16.38
CA PRO A 147 14.81 -3.39 15.29
C PRO A 147 15.66 -2.16 15.61
N LEU A 148 15.40 -1.49 16.74
CA LEU A 148 16.11 -0.28 17.16
C LEU A 148 17.30 -0.57 18.08
N LEU A 149 17.51 -1.82 18.49
CA LEU A 149 18.68 -2.23 19.27
C LEU A 149 19.98 -2.00 18.49
N LYS A 150 21.11 -1.90 19.21
CA LYS A 150 22.42 -1.71 18.58
C LYS A 150 22.78 -2.91 17.67
N ASN A 151 22.52 -4.13 18.16
CA ASN A 151 22.77 -5.39 17.48
C ASN A 151 21.55 -6.32 17.66
N PRO A 152 20.42 -6.10 16.96
CA PRO A 152 19.25 -6.96 17.09
C PRO A 152 19.52 -8.35 16.48
N LEU A 153 18.95 -9.39 17.07
CA LEU A 153 18.89 -10.70 16.44
C LEU A 153 18.03 -10.63 15.16
N ILE A 154 18.67 -10.88 14.01
CA ILE A 154 18.06 -10.80 12.69
C ILE A 154 18.35 -12.03 11.85
N GLU A 155 17.39 -12.39 11.00
CA GLU A 155 17.54 -13.37 9.94
C GLU A 155 17.28 -12.70 8.59
N GLU A 156 18.19 -12.91 7.63
CA GLU A 156 18.07 -12.40 6.27
C GLU A 156 17.64 -13.54 5.32
N CYS A 157 16.55 -13.33 4.59
CA CYS A 157 15.98 -14.30 3.67
C CYS A 157 15.67 -13.68 2.30
N GLU A 158 15.45 -14.54 1.30
CA GLU A 158 14.91 -14.15 0.00
C GLU A 158 13.56 -14.85 -0.28
N GLU A 159 12.70 -14.20 -1.07
CA GLU A 159 11.42 -14.77 -1.51
C GLU A 159 11.65 -15.73 -2.69
N ARG A 160 11.42 -17.04 -2.48
CA ARG A 160 11.49 -18.09 -3.52
C ARG A 160 10.27 -18.98 -3.48
N ARG A 161 9.94 -19.67 -4.58
CA ARG A 161 8.94 -20.76 -4.56
C ARG A 161 9.49 -22.01 -3.85
N GLY A 162 9.47 -22.02 -2.52
CA GLY A 162 9.77 -23.19 -1.67
C GLY A 162 8.56 -24.06 -1.33
N ASN A 163 8.76 -25.08 -0.48
CA ASN A 163 7.69 -25.97 0.02
C ASN A 163 7.11 -25.52 1.38
N LYS A 164 7.78 -24.59 2.09
CA LYS A 164 7.35 -24.10 3.41
C LYS A 164 6.33 -22.98 3.26
N VAL A 165 5.11 -23.28 3.68
CA VAL A 165 3.93 -22.43 3.53
C VAL A 165 3.76 -21.57 4.77
N LEU A 166 3.91 -20.25 4.66
CA LEU A 166 3.40 -19.36 5.69
C LEU A 166 1.88 -19.18 5.54
N PRO A 167 1.10 -19.31 6.62
CA PRO A 167 -0.33 -19.05 6.58
C PRO A 167 -0.60 -17.57 6.23
N SER A 168 -1.77 -17.30 5.67
CA SER A 168 -2.23 -15.91 5.51
C SER A 168 -2.40 -15.26 6.89
N ARG A 169 -1.84 -14.07 7.04
CA ARG A 169 -1.83 -13.31 8.29
C ARG A 169 -2.35 -11.90 8.08
N ILE A 170 -2.99 -11.35 9.10
CA ILE A 170 -3.34 -9.93 9.15
C ILE A 170 -2.09 -9.19 9.58
N VAL A 171 -1.62 -8.28 8.72
CA VAL A 171 -0.40 -7.51 8.97
C VAL A 171 -0.69 -6.02 8.92
N ALA A 172 -0.09 -5.29 9.86
CA ALA A 172 0.07 -3.86 9.77
C ALA A 172 1.29 -3.58 8.88
N SER A 173 1.10 -2.67 7.93
CA SER A 173 2.06 -2.36 6.88
C SER A 173 2.35 -0.86 6.84
N LEU A 174 3.62 -0.50 6.61
CA LEU A 174 4.02 0.84 6.20
C LEU A 174 5.09 0.77 5.11
N ILE A 175 4.75 1.27 3.93
CA ILE A 175 5.69 1.47 2.81
C ILE A 175 6.41 2.80 2.99
N PHE A 176 7.69 2.90 2.59
CA PHE A 176 8.49 4.13 2.67
C PHE A 176 9.69 4.11 1.71
N ASP A 177 10.19 5.29 1.34
CA ASP A 177 11.38 5.53 0.52
C ASP A 177 12.50 6.27 1.31
N GLY A 178 12.47 6.18 2.63
CA GLY A 178 13.33 6.97 3.52
C GLY A 178 13.79 6.22 4.77
N ASN A 179 13.79 6.89 5.91
CA ASN A 179 14.40 6.40 7.15
C ASN A 179 13.64 5.18 7.74
N GLU A 180 14.34 4.05 7.86
CA GLU A 180 13.80 2.79 8.41
C GLU A 180 13.36 2.92 9.87
N LYS A 181 14.20 3.52 10.73
CA LYS A 181 13.93 3.67 12.17
C LYS A 181 12.71 4.56 12.42
N GLN A 182 12.60 5.68 11.72
CA GLN A 182 11.47 6.60 11.84
C GLN A 182 10.17 5.94 11.36
N SER A 183 10.24 5.20 10.25
CA SER A 183 9.11 4.46 9.70
C SER A 183 8.64 3.36 10.65
N PHE A 184 9.57 2.60 11.23
CA PHE A 184 9.28 1.59 12.24
C PHE A 184 8.56 2.20 13.47
N LYS A 185 9.12 3.27 14.05
CA LYS A 185 8.49 3.99 15.18
C LYS A 185 7.08 4.47 14.86
N LYS A 186 6.89 5.03 13.65
CA LYS A 186 5.58 5.49 13.16
C LYS A 186 4.58 4.34 13.06
N LEU A 187 5.00 3.18 12.54
CA LEU A 187 4.16 1.99 12.43
C LEU A 187 3.79 1.46 13.81
N VAL A 188 4.75 1.24 14.71
CA VAL A 188 4.50 0.73 16.07
C VAL A 188 3.58 1.66 16.86
N SER A 189 3.80 2.98 16.81
CA SER A 189 2.93 3.97 17.46
C SER A 189 1.50 3.92 16.91
N TRP A 190 1.33 3.62 15.62
CA TRP A 190 0.01 3.46 15.02
C TRP A 190 -0.67 2.14 15.42
N ILE A 191 0.09 1.04 15.50
CA ILE A 191 -0.39 -0.28 15.90
C ILE A 191 -0.90 -0.25 17.35
N LYS A 192 -0.09 0.23 18.29
CA LYS A 192 -0.37 0.24 19.74
C LYS A 192 -1.67 0.98 20.12
N LYS A 193 -2.24 1.79 19.21
CA LYS A 193 -3.52 2.48 19.42
C LYS A 193 -4.73 1.57 19.29
N ARG A 194 -4.63 0.45 18.57
CA ARG A 194 -5.80 -0.36 18.15
C ARG A 194 -5.55 -1.87 18.10
N TYR A 195 -4.30 -2.29 18.15
CA TYR A 195 -3.90 -3.67 17.90
C TYR A 195 -2.77 -4.12 18.83
N SER A 196 -2.66 -5.43 18.98
CA SER A 196 -1.58 -6.11 19.67
C SER A 196 -0.59 -6.66 18.64
N ILE A 197 0.70 -6.54 18.92
CA ILE A 197 1.78 -7.10 18.09
C ILE A 197 1.93 -8.58 18.43
N MET A 198 1.92 -9.45 17.42
CA MET A 198 1.94 -10.91 17.61
C MET A 198 3.29 -11.54 17.29
N TYR A 199 3.91 -11.12 16.19
CA TYR A 199 5.14 -11.71 15.68
C TYR A 199 6.22 -10.65 15.42
N PRO A 200 7.49 -11.09 15.31
CA PRO A 200 8.61 -10.25 14.95
C PRO A 200 8.33 -9.34 13.75
N PRO A 201 8.80 -8.08 13.78
CA PRO A 201 8.77 -7.21 12.62
C PRO A 201 9.55 -7.77 11.44
N VAL A 202 9.03 -7.55 10.24
CA VAL A 202 9.66 -7.91 8.98
C VAL A 202 9.89 -6.65 8.16
N LEU A 203 11.11 -6.46 7.68
CA LEU A 203 11.46 -5.44 6.70
C LEU A 203 11.63 -6.09 5.34
N ILE A 204 10.91 -5.61 4.33
CA ILE A 204 11.05 -6.06 2.94
C ILE A 204 11.63 -4.91 2.12
N ASP A 205 12.73 -5.18 1.40
CA ASP A 205 13.36 -4.23 0.49
C ASP A 205 13.02 -4.53 -0.98
N TYR A 206 12.31 -3.62 -1.63
CA TYR A 206 11.96 -3.67 -3.04
C TYR A 206 12.88 -2.80 -3.92
N GLY A 207 14.06 -2.44 -3.41
CA GLY A 207 15.05 -1.59 -4.07
C GLY A 207 14.82 -0.11 -3.78
N SER A 208 13.80 0.49 -4.42
CA SER A 208 13.51 1.93 -4.25
C SER A 208 12.40 2.22 -3.24
N LEU A 209 11.67 1.19 -2.80
CA LEU A 209 10.71 1.25 -1.70
C LEU A 209 11.01 0.13 -0.72
N LYS A 210 10.77 0.38 0.56
CA LYS A 210 10.82 -0.60 1.63
C LYS A 210 9.47 -0.69 2.31
N GLU A 211 9.19 -1.82 2.94
CA GLU A 211 7.98 -2.03 3.71
C GLU A 211 8.29 -2.66 5.06
N TRP A 212 7.80 -2.03 6.13
CA TRP A 212 7.66 -2.70 7.42
C TRP A 212 6.35 -3.45 7.47
N GLN A 213 6.41 -4.73 7.85
CA GLN A 213 5.26 -5.57 8.13
C GLN A 213 5.34 -6.09 9.57
N ILE A 214 4.23 -6.01 10.31
CA ILE A 214 4.12 -6.54 11.66
C ILE A 214 2.80 -7.31 11.75
N GLU A 215 2.86 -8.57 12.17
CA GLU A 215 1.64 -9.35 12.41
C GLU A 215 0.90 -8.80 13.63
N ILE A 216 -0.41 -8.63 13.47
CA ILE A 216 -1.24 -7.98 14.48
C ILE A 216 -2.50 -8.79 14.78
N LYS A 217 -2.98 -8.68 16.01
CA LYS A 217 -4.31 -9.09 16.43
C LYS A 217 -5.12 -7.85 16.82
N TRP A 218 -6.44 -7.87 16.57
CA TRP A 218 -7.33 -6.86 17.14
C TRP A 218 -7.26 -6.93 18.67
N ASN A 219 -7.22 -5.77 19.31
CA ASN A 219 -7.48 -5.71 20.73
C ASN A 219 -8.97 -5.99 20.89
N ASP A 220 -9.31 -7.18 21.38
CA ASP A 220 -10.67 -7.49 21.78
C ASP A 220 -11.06 -6.43 22.83
N GLY A 221 -12.02 -5.58 22.48
CA GLY A 221 -12.54 -4.51 23.33
C GLY A 221 -13.67 -5.00 24.21
#